data_AF-A0A7J7EJN5-F1
#
_entry.id   AF-A0A7J7EJN5-F1
#
_cell.length_a   1.000
_cell.length_b   1.000
_cell.length_c   1.000
_cell.angle_alpha   90.00
_cell.angle_beta   90.00
_cell.angle_gamma   90.00
#
_symmetry.space_group_name_H-M   'P 1'
#
loop_
_entity.id
_entity.type
_entity.pdbx_description
1 polymer ?
#
loop_
_entity_poly.entity_id
_entity_poly.type
_entity_poly.pdbx_seq_one_letter_code
_entity_poly.pdbx_strand_id
1 'polypeptide(L)'
;VKSLHFLSIFFQKADSDLDYIQYRLEYEIKTNHPDSAGEKNPVTLLKELSAIKSRYQTLQARFKPVAVEQKKTKSRICATFNKTMTMIQELQKQTDLELSPLTEEEKTAAEQLKSHMSDL
;
A
#
# COMPACT_ATOMS: atom_id res chain seq x y z
N VAL A 1 -60.02 12.22 24.13
CA VAL A 1 -60.13 13.27 23.09
C VAL A 1 -59.23 14.48 23.38
N LYS A 2 -59.38 15.20 24.51
CA LYS A 2 -58.55 16.40 24.83
C LYS A 2 -57.03 16.13 24.93
N SER A 3 -56.61 15.03 25.53
CA SER A 3 -55.18 14.65 25.62
C SER A 3 -54.55 14.30 24.27
N LEU A 4 -55.32 13.68 23.36
CA LEU A 4 -54.88 13.42 21.98
C LEU A 4 -54.71 14.71 21.18
N HIS A 5 -55.64 15.65 21.32
CA HIS A 5 -55.56 16.96 20.66
C HIS A 5 -54.38 17.79 21.16
N PHE A 6 -54.13 17.78 22.47
CA PHE A 6 -52.95 18.41 23.06
C PHE A 6 -51.66 17.81 22.48
N LEU A 7 -51.54 16.48 22.48
CA LEU A 7 -50.38 15.81 21.91
C LEU A 7 -50.18 16.17 20.42
N SER A 8 -51.26 16.24 19.64
CA SER A 8 -51.22 16.67 18.24
C SER A 8 -50.65 18.08 18.08
N ILE A 9 -50.99 19.02 18.97
CA ILE A 9 -50.47 20.39 18.93
C ILE A 9 -48.97 20.42 19.26
N PHE A 10 -48.51 19.62 20.22
CA PHE A 10 -47.08 19.53 20.53
C PHE A 10 -46.27 19.00 19.35
N PHE A 11 -46.77 17.98 18.67
CA PHE A 11 -46.11 17.46 17.46
C PHE A 11 -46.08 18.50 16.35
N GLN A 12 -47.21 19.18 16.07
CA GLN A 12 -47.25 20.22 15.04
C GLN A 12 -46.29 21.38 15.35
N LYS A 13 -46.17 21.76 16.63
CA LYS A 13 -45.20 22.78 17.06
C LYS A 13 -43.76 22.28 16.92
N ALA A 14 -43.48 21.05 17.34
CA ALA A 14 -42.15 20.46 17.24
C ALA A 14 -41.69 20.34 15.78
N ASP A 15 -42.59 19.95 14.87
CA ASP A 15 -42.31 19.89 13.43
C ASP A 15 -42.03 21.30 12.88
N SER A 16 -42.85 22.29 13.24
CA SER A 16 -42.65 23.69 12.82
C SER A 16 -41.34 24.28 13.37
N ASP A 17 -40.97 23.95 14.61
CA ASP A 17 -39.73 24.37 15.23
C ASP A 17 -38.52 23.73 14.50
N LEU A 18 -38.62 22.46 14.09
CA LEU A 18 -37.58 21.75 13.32
C LEU A 18 -37.42 22.35 11.91
N ASP A 19 -38.52 22.63 11.22
CA ASP A 19 -38.51 23.28 9.91
C ASP A 19 -37.83 24.66 9.97
N TYR A 20 -38.10 25.43 11.02
CA TYR A 20 -37.45 26.73 11.22
C TYR A 20 -35.94 26.61 11.46
N ILE A 21 -35.51 25.62 12.26
CA ILE A 21 -34.09 25.34 12.49
C ILE A 21 -33.41 24.96 11.17
N GLN A 22 -34.02 24.08 10.36
CA GLN A 22 -33.48 23.70 9.06
C GLN A 22 -33.36 24.92 8.13
N TYR A 23 -34.41 25.73 8.02
CA TYR A 23 -34.40 26.94 7.19
C TYR A 23 -33.27 27.89 7.57
N ARG A 24 -33.07 28.13 8.87
CA ARG A 24 -31.99 28.99 9.37
C ARG A 24 -30.61 28.44 9.02
N LEU A 25 -30.38 27.14 9.21
CA LEU A 25 -29.12 26.50 8.89
C LEU A 25 -28.82 26.56 7.39
N GLU A 26 -29.81 26.28 6.54
CA GLU A 26 -29.65 26.39 5.09
C GLU A 26 -29.32 27.81 4.65
N TYR A 27 -29.99 28.80 5.24
CA TYR A 27 -29.70 30.21 4.97
C TYR A 27 -28.26 30.56 5.37
N GLU A 28 -27.87 30.24 6.61
CA GLU A 28 -26.52 30.52 7.14
C GLU A 28 -25.44 29.81 6.31
N ILE A 29 -25.64 28.55 5.90
CA ILE A 29 -24.70 27.82 5.03
C ILE A 29 -24.59 28.49 3.65
N LYS A 30 -25.71 28.91 3.04
CA LYS A 30 -25.69 29.58 1.73
C LYS A 30 -25.04 30.96 1.78
N THR A 31 -25.19 31.70 2.87
CA THR A 31 -24.66 33.07 2.99
C THR A 31 -23.21 33.13 3.46
N ASN A 32 -22.76 32.19 4.29
CA ASN A 32 -21.39 32.18 4.83
C ASN A 32 -20.37 31.51 3.90
N HIS A 33 -20.80 31.01 2.75
CA HIS A 33 -19.93 30.35 1.79
C HIS A 33 -19.71 31.26 0.57
N PRO A 34 -18.78 32.24 0.62
CA PRO A 34 -18.21 32.73 -0.63
C PRO A 34 -17.51 31.52 -1.25
N ASP A 35 -17.77 31.22 -2.52
CA ASP A 35 -17.11 30.19 -3.33
C ASP A 35 -15.81 29.70 -2.67
N SER A 36 -15.86 28.57 -1.94
CA SER A 36 -14.70 28.05 -1.23
C SER A 36 -13.75 27.45 -2.26
N ALA A 37 -13.07 28.33 -2.99
CA ALA A 37 -12.09 28.03 -4.00
C ALA A 37 -10.85 27.44 -3.32
N GLY A 38 -10.95 26.22 -2.81
CA GLY A 38 -9.82 25.52 -2.20
C GLY A 38 -10.18 24.30 -1.36
N GLU A 39 -11.31 24.33 -0.64
CA GLU A 39 -11.65 23.25 0.29
C GLU A 39 -12.54 22.20 -0.38
N LYS A 40 -12.02 20.97 -0.53
CA LYS A 40 -12.77 19.88 -1.15
C LYS A 40 -13.94 19.48 -0.25
N ASN A 41 -15.10 19.26 -0.88
CA ASN A 41 -16.28 18.75 -0.20
C ASN A 41 -15.98 17.41 0.53
N PRO A 42 -16.40 17.22 1.79
CA PRO A 42 -16.14 15.98 2.54
C PRO A 42 -16.61 14.71 1.83
N VAL A 43 -17.71 14.76 1.07
CA VAL A 43 -18.22 13.62 0.29
C VAL A 43 -17.27 13.25 -0.85
N THR A 44 -16.63 14.22 -1.51
CA THR A 44 -15.64 13.94 -2.56
C THR A 44 -14.35 13.40 -1.96
N LEU A 45 -13.90 13.95 -0.82
CA LEU A 45 -12.75 13.44 -0.07
C LEU A 45 -12.92 11.97 0.33
N LEU A 46 -14.09 11.58 0.83
CA LEU A 46 -14.36 10.18 1.20
C LEU A 46 -14.28 9.23 -0.01
N LYS A 47 -14.76 9.66 -1.17
CA LYS A 47 -14.66 8.89 -2.42
C LYS A 47 -13.21 8.75 -2.88
N GLU A 48 -12.44 9.84 -2.86
CA GLU A 48 -11.01 9.83 -3.20
C GLU A 48 -10.21 8.90 -2.27
N LEU A 49 -10.46 9.00 -0.95
CA LEU A 49 -9.78 8.18 0.05
C LEU A 49 -10.07 6.68 -0.13
N SER A 50 -11.32 6.33 -0.45
CA SER A 50 -11.70 4.95 -0.78
C SER A 50 -10.96 4.44 -2.03
N ALA A 51 -10.87 5.27 -3.08
CA ALA A 51 -10.14 4.91 -4.30
C ALA A 51 -8.64 4.71 -4.04
N ILE A 52 -8.02 5.58 -3.24
CA ILE A 52 -6.61 5.46 -2.83
C ILE A 52 -6.38 4.16 -2.05
N LYS A 53 -7.25 3.87 -1.07
CA LYS A 53 -7.17 2.65 -0.26
C LYS A 53 -7.24 1.39 -1.14
N SER A 54 -8.17 1.35 -2.08
CA SER A 54 -8.32 0.23 -3.03
C SER A 54 -7.09 0.03 -3.91
N ARG A 55 -6.53 1.13 -4.46
CA ARG A 55 -5.30 1.09 -5.25
C ARG A 55 -4.11 0.57 -4.45
N TYR A 56 -3.96 1.02 -3.20
CA TYR A 56 -2.90 0.55 -2.32
C TYR A 56 -3.04 -0.95 -2.03
N GLN A 57 -4.24 -1.42 -1.68
CA GLN A 57 -4.49 -2.84 -1.41
C GLN A 57 -4.18 -3.71 -2.63
N THR A 58 -4.57 -3.24 -3.82
CA THR A 58 -4.26 -3.92 -5.08
C THR A 58 -2.75 -3.99 -5.33
N LEU A 59 -2.03 -2.88 -5.15
CA LEU A 59 -0.59 -2.83 -5.32
C LEU A 59 0.12 -3.75 -4.32
N GLN A 60 -0.30 -3.73 -3.06
CA GLN A 60 0.24 -4.59 -2.02
C GLN A 60 0.03 -6.07 -2.34
N ALA A 61 -1.18 -6.45 -2.78
CA ALA A 61 -1.48 -7.82 -3.17
C ALA A 61 -0.63 -8.30 -4.36
N ARG A 62 -0.35 -7.41 -5.32
CA ARG A 62 0.55 -7.70 -6.46
C ARG A 62 2.02 -7.78 -6.05
N PHE A 63 2.46 -6.93 -5.11
CA PHE A 63 3.86 -6.85 -4.70
C PHE A 63 4.29 -8.06 -3.85
N LYS A 64 3.43 -8.55 -2.96
CA LYS A 64 3.72 -9.71 -2.07
C LYS A 64 4.30 -10.93 -2.80
N PRO A 65 3.64 -11.49 -3.85
CA PRO A 65 4.18 -12.65 -4.55
C PRO A 65 5.46 -12.32 -5.33
N VAL A 66 5.60 -11.10 -5.87
CA VAL A 66 6.81 -10.68 -6.58
C VAL A 66 8.03 -10.69 -5.65
N ALA A 67 7.89 -10.15 -4.43
CA ALA A 67 8.96 -10.16 -3.44
C ALA A 67 9.38 -11.59 -3.07
N VAL A 68 8.40 -12.49 -2.90
CA VAL A 68 8.65 -13.91 -2.61
C VAL A 68 9.38 -14.60 -3.78
N GLU A 69 8.93 -14.40 -5.01
CA GLU A 69 9.56 -15.01 -6.19
C GLU A 69 10.95 -14.43 -6.48
N GLN A 70 11.17 -13.13 -6.23
CA GLN A 70 12.51 -12.54 -6.29
C GLN A 70 13.45 -13.20 -5.28
N LYS A 71 13.01 -13.37 -4.02
CA LYS A 71 13.78 -14.07 -2.99
C LYS A 71 14.12 -15.49 -3.43
N LYS A 72 13.12 -16.27 -3.86
CA LYS A 72 13.32 -17.64 -4.35
C LYS A 72 14.27 -17.73 -5.52
N THR A 73 14.10 -16.87 -6.52
CA THR A 73 14.93 -16.84 -7.73
C THR A 73 16.38 -16.55 -7.36
N LYS A 74 16.61 -15.54 -6.52
CA LYS A 74 17.93 -15.19 -6.01
C LYS A 74 18.58 -16.35 -5.26
N SER A 75 17.86 -17.00 -4.34
CA SER A 75 18.36 -18.18 -3.63
C SER A 75 18.69 -19.33 -4.58
N ARG A 76 17.88 -19.56 -5.62
CA ARG A 76 18.14 -20.61 -6.63
C ARG A 76 19.38 -20.32 -7.47
N ILE A 77 19.57 -19.06 -7.89
CA ILE A 77 20.77 -18.63 -8.62
C ILE A 77 22.01 -18.87 -7.75
N CYS A 78 21.96 -18.47 -6.48
CA CYS A 78 23.04 -18.70 -5.52
C CYS A 78 23.42 -20.18 -5.40
N ALA A 79 22.42 -21.03 -5.15
CA ALA A 79 22.62 -22.46 -4.96
C ALA A 79 23.21 -23.11 -6.22
N THR A 80 22.70 -22.74 -7.41
CA THR A 80 23.21 -23.24 -8.68
C THR A 80 24.65 -22.79 -8.92
N PHE A 81 24.94 -21.51 -8.70
CA PHE A 81 26.29 -20.96 -8.85
C PHE A 81 27.30 -21.66 -7.95
N ASN A 82 26.98 -21.78 -6.65
CA ASN A 82 27.86 -22.45 -5.69
C ASN A 82 28.11 -23.92 -6.07
N LYS A 83 27.06 -24.65 -6.48
CA LYS A 83 27.20 -26.03 -6.93
C LYS A 83 28.10 -26.17 -8.16
N THR A 84 27.91 -25.32 -9.16
CA THR A 84 28.74 -25.31 -10.37
C THR A 84 30.20 -24.97 -10.02
N MET A 85 30.42 -24.00 -9.14
CA MET A 85 31.77 -23.64 -8.68
C MET A 85 32.47 -24.81 -7.97
N THR A 86 31.77 -25.51 -7.06
CA THR A 86 32.30 -26.71 -6.40
C THR A 86 32.63 -27.81 -7.42
N MET A 87 31.74 -28.07 -8.38
CA MET A 87 31.97 -29.08 -9.42
C MET A 87 33.21 -28.74 -10.28
N ILE A 88 33.39 -27.47 -10.67
CA ILE A 88 34.57 -27.01 -11.41
C ILE A 88 35.84 -27.24 -10.58
N GLN A 89 35.82 -26.88 -9.29
CA GLN A 89 36.96 -27.09 -8.39
C GLN A 89 37.32 -28.56 -8.21
N GLU A 90 36.33 -29.46 -8.14
CA GLU A 90 36.56 -30.91 -8.06
C GLU A 90 37.19 -31.46 -9.34
N LEU A 91 36.70 -31.05 -10.51
CA LEU A 91 37.25 -31.47 -11.81
C LEU A 91 38.69 -30.96 -12.01
N GLN A 92 38.99 -29.73 -11.59
CA GLN A 92 40.34 -29.18 -11.62
C GLN A 92 41.32 -30.05 -10.82
N LYS A 93 40.94 -30.45 -9.59
CA LYS A 93 41.74 -31.33 -8.74
C LYS A 93 42.00 -32.71 -9.36
N GLN A 94 41.08 -33.21 -10.19
CA GLN A 94 41.23 -34.51 -10.85
C GLN A 94 42.13 -34.46 -12.09
N THR A 95 42.33 -33.29 -12.70
CA THR A 95 42.97 -33.17 -14.02
C THR A 95 44.35 -32.49 -13.94
N ASP A 96 44.86 -32.21 -12.73
CA ASP A 96 46.08 -31.41 -12.46
C ASP A 96 46.15 -30.10 -13.27
N LEU A 97 44.99 -29.53 -13.59
CA LEU A 97 44.87 -28.33 -14.40
C LEU A 97 44.91 -27.11 -13.46
N GLU A 98 46.09 -26.50 -13.30
CA GLU A 98 46.22 -25.23 -12.59
C GLU A 98 45.60 -24.11 -13.41
N LEU A 99 44.46 -23.60 -12.93
CA LEU A 99 43.88 -22.35 -13.41
C LEU A 99 44.38 -21.20 -12.55
N SER A 100 44.58 -20.04 -13.19
CA SER A 100 45.00 -18.83 -12.50
C SER A 100 44.02 -18.51 -11.37
N PRO A 101 44.50 -18.04 -10.20
CA PRO A 101 43.62 -17.63 -9.11
C PRO A 101 42.59 -16.61 -9.61
N LEU A 102 41.40 -16.66 -9.01
CA LEU A 102 40.34 -15.70 -9.26
C LEU A 102 40.91 -14.28 -9.13
N THR A 103 40.66 -13.43 -10.11
CA THR A 103 41.09 -12.03 -10.10
C THR A 103 40.42 -11.27 -8.94
N GLU A 104 41.02 -10.17 -8.49
CA GLU A 104 40.46 -9.37 -7.39
C GLU A 104 39.04 -8.86 -7.71
N GLU A 105 38.78 -8.56 -8.97
CA GLU A 105 37.46 -8.12 -9.45
C GLU A 105 36.41 -9.23 -9.33
N GLU A 106 36.77 -10.47 -9.68
CA GLU A 106 35.92 -11.65 -9.54
C GLU A 106 35.71 -12.05 -8.07
N LYS A 107 36.73 -11.91 -7.20
CA LYS A 107 36.59 -12.12 -5.75
C LYS A 107 35.61 -11.13 -5.15
N THR A 108 35.76 -9.86 -5.52
CA THR A 108 34.86 -8.79 -5.07
C THR A 108 33.44 -9.03 -5.56
N ALA A 109 33.26 -9.47 -6.81
CA ALA A 109 31.94 -9.83 -7.35
C ALA A 109 31.31 -11.01 -6.60
N ALA A 110 32.08 -12.02 -6.21
CA ALA A 110 31.60 -13.16 -5.42
C ALA A 110 31.19 -12.75 -3.99
N GLU A 111 31.94 -11.84 -3.36
CA GLU A 111 31.62 -11.29 -2.04
C GLU A 111 30.38 -10.39 -2.08
N GLN A 112 30.26 -9.51 -3.10
CA GLN A 112 29.06 -8.71 -3.33
C GLN A 112 27.83 -9.58 -3.58
N LEU A 113 27.99 -10.67 -4.34
CA LEU A 113 26.91 -11.63 -4.56
C LEU A 113 26.47 -12.26 -3.23
N LYS A 114 27.41 -12.66 -2.36
CA LYS A 114 27.10 -13.20 -1.02
C LYS A 114 26.46 -12.18 -0.08
N SER A 115 26.95 -10.95 -0.05
CA SER A 115 26.44 -9.90 0.84
C SER A 115 25.02 -9.49 0.43
N HIS A 116 24.81 -9.21 -0.86
CA HIS A 116 23.47 -8.92 -1.36
C HIS A 116 22.50 -10.07 -1.07
N MET A 117 22.96 -11.32 -1.08
CA MET A 117 22.13 -12.49 -0.79
C MET A 117 21.80 -12.72 0.69
N SER A 118 22.53 -12.08 1.62
CA SER A 118 22.31 -12.24 3.06
C SER A 118 21.29 -11.24 3.64
N ASP A 119 21.07 -10.10 2.98
CA ASP A 119 20.25 -8.98 3.50
C ASP A 119 18.72 -9.11 3.25
N LEU A 120 18.15 -10.32 3.14
CA LEU A 120 16.69 -10.51 3.00
C LEU A 120 16.12 -11.80 3.61
#